data_AF-A0A6N8NPH2-F1
#
_entry.id   AF-A0A6N8NPH2-F1
#
_cell.length_a   1.000
_cell.length_b   1.000
_cell.length_c   1.000
_cell.angle_alpha   90.00
_cell.angle_beta   90.00
_cell.angle_gamma   90.00
#
_symmetry.space_group_name_H-M   'P 1'
#
loop_
_entity.id
_entity.type
_entity.pdbx_description
1 polymer ?
#
loop_
_entity_poly.entity_id
_entity_poly.type
_entity_poly.pdbx_seq_one_letter_code
_entity_poly.pdbx_strand_id
1 'polypeptide(L)'
;LPENETGMTLFANNTVTGEYNNGGAIFAKENSTLNLTDVIFSGNVAGGYGGAIYSSGTNDTGAVDLRVTNAMFRNNIANDGKGGAIYTINNDVYLSDVIFDNNQAYTSTSYSDGDGGAIDVTDNNSVSKHPSGYTIINNTAFTNNTAEGYGGAIYTNSATAPYLIDISVDDSYSQNGGVLVDENNSAAGYGDGPSTAAGGFMYLGLSEVTFDIADGKTLVIGNTENDGAVDSIAGTG
;
A
#
# COMPACT_ATOMS: atom_id res chain seq x y z
N LEU A 1 21.63 -7.79 0.26
CA LEU A 1 22.61 -6.93 -0.45
C LEU A 1 22.78 -5.65 0.36
N PRO A 2 23.98 -5.04 0.46
CA PRO A 2 24.11 -3.74 1.10
C PRO A 2 23.28 -2.71 0.31
N GLU A 3 22.41 -1.96 0.98
CA GLU A 3 21.48 -1.01 0.34
C GLU A 3 22.15 0.11 -0.45
N ASN A 4 23.46 0.32 -0.28
CA ASN A 4 24.23 1.40 -0.91
C ASN A 4 24.91 1.03 -2.24
N GLU A 5 24.71 -0.19 -2.78
CA GLU A 5 25.38 -0.62 -4.02
C GLU A 5 24.41 -0.83 -5.21
N THR A 6 23.14 -0.47 -5.05
CA THR A 6 22.10 -0.70 -6.07
C THR A 6 22.03 0.39 -7.15
N GLY A 7 22.66 1.55 -6.92
CA GLY A 7 22.49 2.76 -7.77
C GLY A 7 21.16 3.49 -7.54
N MET A 8 20.35 3.04 -6.57
CA MET A 8 19.06 3.62 -6.22
C MET A 8 19.21 4.75 -5.17
N THR A 9 18.26 5.67 -5.13
CA THR A 9 18.16 6.69 -4.08
C THR A 9 17.62 6.05 -2.80
N LEU A 10 18.30 6.23 -1.67
CA LEU A 10 17.94 5.61 -0.39
C LEU A 10 17.39 6.64 0.61
N PHE A 11 16.16 6.43 1.06
CA PHE A 11 15.55 7.05 2.24
C PHE A 11 15.50 6.02 3.37
N ALA A 12 16.46 6.08 4.29
CA ALA A 12 16.57 5.10 5.36
C ALA A 12 16.52 5.70 6.76
N ASN A 13 15.81 5.04 7.66
CA ASN A 13 15.74 5.35 9.09
C ASN A 13 15.33 6.80 9.40
N ASN A 14 14.48 7.39 8.55
CA ASN A 14 13.88 8.67 8.87
C ASN A 14 12.75 8.45 9.87
N THR A 15 12.65 9.29 10.89
CA THR A 15 11.65 9.12 11.95
C THR A 15 11.03 10.45 12.30
N VAL A 16 9.70 10.49 12.29
CA VAL A 16 8.91 11.57 12.89
C VAL A 16 8.06 10.98 14.00
N THR A 17 8.13 11.55 15.20
CA THR A 17 7.45 11.01 16.39
C THR A 17 6.20 11.80 16.73
N GLY A 18 5.16 11.14 17.22
CA GLY A 18 3.90 11.76 17.64
C GLY A 18 2.75 11.42 16.69
N GLU A 19 1.59 11.16 17.26
CA GLU A 19 0.39 10.57 16.62
C GLU A 19 -0.10 11.31 15.37
N TYR A 20 0.22 12.60 15.21
CA TYR A 20 -0.20 13.42 14.07
C TYR A 20 0.92 13.75 13.07
N ASN A 21 2.11 13.19 13.28
CA ASN A 21 3.25 13.44 12.42
C ASN A 21 3.37 12.32 11.40
N ASN A 22 3.07 12.66 10.15
CA ASN A 22 2.94 11.74 9.03
C ASN A 22 4.17 11.78 8.12
N GLY A 23 4.36 10.72 7.33
CA GLY A 23 5.38 10.69 6.28
C GLY A 23 6.79 10.65 6.84
N GLY A 24 7.22 9.48 7.33
CA GLY A 24 8.52 9.33 7.98
C GLY A 24 9.70 9.82 7.13
N ALA A 25 9.61 9.68 5.81
CA ALA A 25 10.57 10.23 4.85
C ALA A 25 10.00 11.39 4.02
N ILE A 26 8.79 11.25 3.48
CA ILE A 26 8.16 12.25 2.60
C ILE A 26 6.77 12.58 3.11
N PHE A 27 6.54 13.87 3.34
CA PHE A 27 5.22 14.44 3.58
C PHE A 27 4.84 15.32 2.38
N ALA A 28 3.85 14.87 1.61
CA ALA A 28 3.28 15.60 0.48
C ALA A 28 1.82 15.92 0.76
N LYS A 29 1.48 17.20 0.70
CA LYS A 29 0.13 17.69 0.94
C LYS A 29 -0.18 18.85 0.00
N GLU A 30 -1.40 18.89 -0.53
CA GLU A 30 -1.95 19.96 -1.38
C GLU A 30 -1.10 20.24 -2.64
N ASN A 31 -1.70 20.09 -3.83
CA ASN A 31 -1.07 20.45 -5.11
C ASN A 31 0.34 19.86 -5.29
N SER A 32 0.53 18.62 -4.82
CA SER A 32 1.82 17.95 -4.76
C SER A 32 1.80 16.73 -5.67
N THR A 33 2.79 16.62 -6.55
CA THR A 33 2.99 15.45 -7.40
C THR A 33 4.31 14.79 -7.05
N LEU A 34 4.28 13.50 -6.73
CA LEU A 34 5.45 12.68 -6.43
C LEU A 34 5.74 11.74 -7.59
N ASN A 35 6.91 11.89 -8.21
CA ASN A 35 7.43 10.95 -9.21
C ASN A 35 8.73 10.35 -8.67
N LEU A 36 8.67 9.09 -8.25
CA LEU A 36 9.77 8.40 -7.60
C LEU A 36 10.19 7.19 -8.45
N THR A 37 11.44 7.19 -8.89
CA THR A 37 12.01 6.11 -9.71
C THR A 37 13.35 5.70 -9.13
N ASP A 38 13.63 4.40 -9.12
CA ASP A 38 14.88 3.84 -8.59
C ASP A 38 15.12 4.27 -7.15
N VAL A 39 14.13 4.02 -6.28
CA VAL A 39 14.15 4.45 -4.87
C VAL A 39 13.98 3.29 -3.89
N ILE A 40 14.61 3.42 -2.73
CA ILE A 40 14.44 2.52 -1.59
C ILE A 40 13.99 3.33 -0.38
N PHE A 41 12.89 2.92 0.25
CA PHE A 41 12.44 3.39 1.55
C PHE A 41 12.60 2.27 2.57
N SER A 42 13.49 2.47 3.53
CA SER A 42 13.93 1.40 4.44
C SER A 42 13.90 1.85 5.90
N GLY A 43 13.12 1.18 6.75
CA GLY A 43 13.12 1.48 8.18
C GLY A 43 12.60 2.88 8.53
N ASN A 44 11.79 3.50 7.68
CA ASN A 44 11.22 4.81 7.97
C ASN A 44 10.01 4.66 8.90
N VAL A 45 9.85 5.60 9.82
CA VAL A 45 8.83 5.55 10.86
C VAL A 45 8.07 6.87 10.92
N ALA A 46 6.75 6.79 10.82
CA ALA A 46 5.85 7.89 11.14
C ALA A 46 5.12 7.59 12.45
N GLY A 47 4.94 8.62 13.28
CA GLY A 47 4.07 8.54 14.45
C GLY A 47 2.62 8.37 14.03
N GLY A 48 2.18 9.10 13.00
CA GLY A 48 0.86 8.93 12.37
C GLY A 48 0.94 8.07 11.11
N TYR A 49 0.44 8.61 10.00
CA TYR A 49 0.19 7.88 8.76
C TYR A 49 1.39 7.88 7.81
N GLY A 50 1.51 6.82 7.01
CA GLY A 50 2.51 6.74 5.95
C GLY A 50 3.91 6.62 6.51
N GLY A 51 4.29 5.43 6.98
CA GLY A 51 5.58 5.23 7.65
C GLY A 51 6.79 5.69 6.82
N ALA A 52 6.70 5.57 5.49
CA ALA A 52 7.62 6.23 4.56
C ALA A 52 7.02 7.49 3.94
N ILE A 53 5.86 7.36 3.29
CA ILE A 53 5.25 8.42 2.48
C ILE A 53 3.84 8.70 2.97
N TYR A 54 3.59 9.96 3.28
CA TYR A 54 2.25 10.51 3.39
C TYR A 54 1.96 11.36 2.15
N SER A 55 0.87 11.06 1.45
CA SER A 55 0.40 11.84 0.30
C SER A 55 -1.07 12.18 0.46
N SER A 56 -1.40 13.47 0.54
CA SER A 56 -2.79 13.95 0.56
C SER A 56 -2.95 15.10 -0.40
N GLY A 57 -3.47 14.82 -1.60
CA GLY A 57 -3.66 15.79 -2.66
C GLY A 57 -5.12 15.92 -3.03
N THR A 58 -5.47 17.05 -3.64
CA THR A 58 -6.65 17.17 -4.51
C THR A 58 -6.15 17.88 -5.76
N ASN A 59 -5.19 17.25 -6.45
CA ASN A 59 -4.59 17.86 -7.62
C ASN A 59 -5.65 18.04 -8.73
N ASP A 60 -5.31 18.86 -9.73
CA ASP A 60 -6.18 19.04 -10.89
C ASP A 60 -6.49 17.69 -11.55
N THR A 61 -7.74 17.52 -12.01
CA THR A 61 -8.24 16.27 -12.61
C THR A 61 -7.32 15.77 -13.73
N GLY A 62 -6.87 14.51 -13.64
CA GLY A 62 -6.11 13.83 -14.69
C GLY A 62 -4.57 13.88 -14.54
N ALA A 63 -4.04 14.42 -13.44
CA ALA A 63 -2.65 14.24 -13.05
C ALA A 63 -2.51 13.02 -12.12
N VAL A 64 -1.51 12.17 -12.35
CA VAL A 64 -1.13 11.15 -11.35
C VAL A 64 -0.46 11.87 -10.19
N ASP A 65 -0.91 11.59 -8.97
CA ASP A 65 -0.46 12.31 -7.78
C ASP A 65 0.75 11.62 -7.15
N LEU A 66 0.73 10.29 -7.16
CA LEU A 66 1.82 9.44 -6.70
C LEU A 66 2.17 8.40 -7.76
N ARG A 67 3.32 8.61 -8.42
CA ARG A 67 3.92 7.65 -9.34
C ARG A 67 5.19 7.08 -8.71
N VAL A 68 5.21 5.77 -8.51
CA VAL A 68 6.40 5.05 -8.01
C VAL A 68 6.74 3.91 -8.95
N THR A 69 7.99 3.86 -9.39
CA THR A 69 8.46 2.85 -10.36
C THR A 69 9.81 2.28 -9.96
N ASN A 70 10.00 0.96 -10.07
CA ASN A 70 11.25 0.28 -9.71
C ASN A 70 11.71 0.69 -8.30
N ALA A 71 10.94 0.30 -7.29
CA ALA A 71 11.15 0.76 -5.93
C ALA A 71 11.00 -0.36 -4.90
N MET A 72 11.54 -0.13 -3.71
CA MET A 72 11.37 -1.03 -2.57
C MET A 72 11.00 -0.25 -1.32
N PHE A 73 9.90 -0.65 -0.68
CA PHE A 73 9.48 -0.21 0.64
C PHE A 73 9.66 -1.37 1.59
N ARG A 74 10.63 -1.27 2.50
CA ARG A 74 10.93 -2.33 3.46
C ARG A 74 10.97 -1.84 4.90
N ASN A 75 10.38 -2.60 5.82
CA ASN A 75 10.44 -2.30 7.25
C ASN A 75 9.94 -0.89 7.63
N ASN A 76 9.02 -0.30 6.85
CA ASN A 76 8.47 1.01 7.20
C ASN A 76 7.27 0.84 8.14
N ILE A 77 7.12 1.78 9.07
CA ILE A 77 6.16 1.66 10.17
C ILE A 77 5.33 2.94 10.32
N ALA A 78 4.02 2.79 10.32
CA ALA A 78 3.07 3.78 10.84
C ALA A 78 2.68 3.35 12.27
N ASN A 79 3.18 4.06 13.29
CA ASN A 79 3.06 3.63 14.69
C ASN A 79 1.66 3.81 15.28
N ASP A 80 0.93 4.84 14.85
CA ASP A 80 -0.41 5.16 15.37
C ASP A 80 -1.36 5.47 14.21
N GLY A 81 -1.30 4.67 13.14
CA GLY A 81 -2.25 4.78 12.03
C GLY A 81 -1.90 3.99 10.78
N LYS A 82 -2.37 4.53 9.65
CA LYS A 82 -2.56 3.78 8.40
C LYS A 82 -1.40 3.87 7.43
N GLY A 83 -1.32 2.89 6.53
CA GLY A 83 -0.35 2.88 5.44
C GLY A 83 1.07 2.70 5.97
N GLY A 84 1.42 1.49 6.40
CA GLY A 84 2.70 1.24 7.08
C GLY A 84 3.92 1.69 6.27
N ALA A 85 3.86 1.60 4.93
CA ALA A 85 4.77 2.32 4.05
C ALA A 85 4.14 3.59 3.47
N ILE A 86 3.01 3.45 2.77
CA ILE A 86 2.39 4.55 2.03
C ILE A 86 0.98 4.76 2.55
N TYR A 87 0.70 5.98 2.98
CA TYR A 87 -0.66 6.47 3.14
C TYR A 87 -0.96 7.46 2.03
N THR A 88 -2.05 7.21 1.30
CA THR A 88 -2.50 8.10 0.25
C THR A 88 -4.01 8.27 0.26
N ILE A 89 -4.47 9.52 0.22
CA ILE A 89 -5.89 9.86 0.26
C ILE A 89 -6.24 10.86 -0.85
N ASN A 90 -7.35 10.59 -1.54
CA ASN A 90 -7.90 11.41 -2.64
C ASN A 90 -6.92 11.62 -3.80
N ASN A 91 -6.13 10.59 -4.12
CA ASN A 91 -5.07 10.66 -5.12
C ASN A 91 -5.23 9.59 -6.21
N ASP A 92 -4.80 9.91 -7.43
CA ASP A 92 -4.50 8.90 -8.46
C ASP A 92 -3.10 8.31 -8.21
N VAL A 93 -3.00 6.98 -8.17
CA VAL A 93 -1.77 6.26 -7.78
C VAL A 93 -1.34 5.30 -8.89
N TYR A 94 -0.05 5.31 -9.19
CA TYR A 94 0.57 4.39 -10.13
C TYR A 94 1.82 3.75 -9.51
N LEU A 95 1.77 2.44 -9.30
CA LEU A 95 2.88 1.63 -8.83
C LEU A 95 3.28 0.66 -9.94
N SER A 96 4.56 0.60 -10.29
CA SER A 96 5.09 -0.38 -11.24
C SER A 96 6.41 -0.95 -10.75
N ASP A 97 6.54 -2.27 -10.75
CA ASP A 97 7.79 -2.94 -10.36
C ASP A 97 8.23 -2.53 -8.95
N VAL A 98 7.27 -2.52 -8.01
CA VAL A 98 7.51 -2.14 -6.61
C VAL A 98 7.50 -3.38 -5.72
N ILE A 99 8.29 -3.36 -4.64
CA ILE A 99 8.26 -4.39 -3.61
C ILE A 99 7.90 -3.73 -2.28
N PHE A 100 6.86 -4.25 -1.62
CA PHE A 100 6.50 -3.92 -0.25
C PHE A 100 6.81 -5.12 0.65
N ASP A 101 7.86 -5.01 1.47
CA ASP A 101 8.28 -6.08 2.36
C ASP A 101 8.30 -5.67 3.83
N ASN A 102 7.59 -6.42 4.67
CA ASN A 102 7.58 -6.24 6.12
C ASN A 102 7.24 -4.80 6.57
N ASN A 103 6.26 -4.16 5.92
CA ASN A 103 5.75 -2.87 6.36
C ASN A 103 4.57 -3.07 7.33
N GLN A 104 4.41 -2.14 8.27
CA GLN A 104 3.56 -2.36 9.44
C GLN A 104 2.72 -1.13 9.78
N ALA A 105 1.42 -1.35 10.00
CA ALA A 105 0.47 -0.34 10.45
C ALA A 105 -0.11 -0.73 11.82
N TYR A 106 0.11 0.12 12.81
CA TYR A 106 -0.29 -0.09 14.20
C TYR A 106 -1.48 0.81 14.57
N THR A 107 -2.38 0.27 15.39
CA THR A 107 -3.58 0.98 15.82
C THR A 107 -3.25 1.93 16.96
N SER A 108 -3.68 3.18 16.81
CA SER A 108 -3.63 4.16 17.90
C SER A 108 -4.61 3.76 19.01
N THR A 109 -4.21 4.02 20.26
CA THR A 109 -5.13 3.88 21.41
C THR A 109 -6.25 4.93 21.45
N SER A 110 -6.21 5.97 20.61
CA SER A 110 -7.07 7.16 20.74
C SER A 110 -7.65 7.75 19.46
N TYR A 111 -7.04 7.54 18.28
CA TYR A 111 -7.34 8.39 17.12
C TYR A 111 -7.53 7.69 15.79
N SER A 112 -6.85 6.56 15.54
CA SER A 112 -6.85 5.94 14.22
C SER A 112 -6.58 4.45 14.25
N ASP A 113 -7.15 3.79 13.25
CA ASP A 113 -7.02 2.37 13.00
C ASP A 113 -5.73 2.07 12.25
N GLY A 114 -5.04 0.99 12.60
CA GLY A 114 -3.81 0.55 11.92
C GLY A 114 -4.10 -0.25 10.65
N ASP A 115 -4.69 0.39 9.63
CA ASP A 115 -5.07 -0.25 8.37
C ASP A 115 -3.97 -0.14 7.30
N GLY A 116 -3.91 -1.10 6.37
CA GLY A 116 -3.02 -1.04 5.21
C GLY A 116 -1.55 -1.19 5.61
N GLY A 117 -1.14 -2.39 6.00
CA GLY A 117 0.21 -2.62 6.52
C GLY A 117 1.31 -2.22 5.53
N ALA A 118 1.09 -2.39 4.23
CA ALA A 118 1.92 -1.75 3.20
C ALA A 118 1.34 -0.40 2.79
N ILE A 119 0.14 -0.41 2.24
CA ILE A 119 -0.47 0.76 1.60
C ILE A 119 -1.93 0.90 2.01
N ASP A 120 -2.29 2.13 2.37
CA ASP A 120 -3.67 2.59 2.42
C ASP A 120 -3.91 3.53 1.23
N VAL A 121 -4.82 3.13 0.35
CA VAL A 121 -5.34 3.91 -0.77
C VAL A 121 -6.81 4.19 -0.55
N THR A 122 -7.14 5.35 0.01
CA THR A 122 -8.52 5.73 0.32
C THR A 122 -8.99 6.90 -0.55
N ASP A 123 -10.22 6.81 -1.06
CA ASP A 123 -10.91 7.95 -1.66
C ASP A 123 -12.10 8.41 -0.81
N ASN A 124 -11.94 9.56 -0.15
CA ASN A 124 -13.01 10.19 0.63
C ASN A 124 -13.59 11.43 -0.05
N ASN A 125 -13.33 11.63 -1.33
CA ASN A 125 -13.85 12.78 -2.03
C ASN A 125 -15.36 12.64 -2.25
N SER A 126 -16.12 13.55 -1.63
CA SER A 126 -17.57 13.68 -1.86
C SER A 126 -17.87 14.61 -3.04
N VAL A 127 -16.85 15.23 -3.62
CA VAL A 127 -16.96 16.22 -4.69
C VAL A 127 -16.73 15.50 -6.03
N SER A 128 -17.79 15.36 -6.83
CA SER A 128 -17.79 14.75 -8.17
C SER A 128 -16.92 15.46 -9.23
N LYS A 129 -16.15 16.47 -8.82
CA LYS A 129 -15.29 17.27 -9.70
C LYS A 129 -13.88 16.70 -9.81
N HIS A 130 -13.52 15.74 -8.96
CA HIS A 130 -12.23 15.07 -8.96
C HIS A 130 -12.45 13.58 -8.67
N PRO A 131 -12.75 12.74 -9.68
CA PRO A 131 -12.60 11.32 -9.49
C PRO A 131 -11.09 11.08 -9.36
N SER A 132 -10.58 10.96 -8.13
CA SER A 132 -9.46 10.04 -7.89
C SER A 132 -10.00 8.69 -8.34
N GLY A 133 -9.69 8.31 -9.56
CA GLY A 133 -10.50 7.35 -10.30
C GLY A 133 -9.95 5.94 -10.19
N TYR A 134 -8.65 5.83 -9.95
CA TYR A 134 -7.95 4.58 -10.05
C TYR A 134 -6.63 4.55 -9.25
N THR A 135 -6.35 3.38 -8.70
CA THR A 135 -5.00 2.95 -8.35
C THR A 135 -4.58 1.86 -9.34
N ILE A 136 -3.44 2.03 -10.01
CA ILE A 136 -2.84 0.99 -10.85
C ILE A 136 -1.64 0.41 -10.12
N ILE A 137 -1.62 -0.91 -9.97
CA ILE A 137 -0.56 -1.68 -9.32
C ILE A 137 -0.08 -2.74 -10.32
N ASN A 138 1.00 -2.44 -11.01
CA ASN A 138 1.58 -3.34 -12.01
C ASN A 138 2.84 -4.01 -11.46
N ASN A 139 2.98 -5.32 -11.68
CA ASN A 139 4.21 -6.07 -11.41
C ASN A 139 4.78 -5.83 -10.00
N THR A 140 3.89 -5.62 -9.02
CA THR A 140 4.25 -5.19 -7.67
C THR A 140 3.95 -6.30 -6.68
N ALA A 141 4.89 -6.58 -5.78
CA ALA A 141 4.80 -7.66 -4.81
C ALA A 141 4.62 -7.14 -3.38
N PHE A 142 3.81 -7.85 -2.61
CA PHE A 142 3.52 -7.59 -1.20
C PHE A 142 3.87 -8.81 -0.35
N THR A 143 4.89 -8.69 0.48
CA THR A 143 5.34 -9.77 1.36
C THR A 143 5.44 -9.32 2.81
N ASN A 144 4.98 -10.19 3.72
CA ASN A 144 5.15 -10.01 5.17
C ASN A 144 4.54 -8.71 5.73
N ASN A 145 3.61 -8.05 5.04
CA ASN A 145 3.05 -6.78 5.52
C ASN A 145 1.96 -7.04 6.55
N THR A 146 1.91 -6.23 7.61
CA THR A 146 1.00 -6.47 8.74
C THR A 146 0.21 -5.24 9.14
N ALA A 147 -1.08 -5.41 9.34
CA ALA A 147 -2.00 -4.40 9.86
C ALA A 147 -2.65 -4.90 11.15
N GLU A 148 -2.68 -4.09 12.19
CA GLU A 148 -3.52 -4.38 13.37
C GLU A 148 -5.02 -4.22 13.06
N GLY A 149 -5.36 -3.37 12.09
CA GLY A 149 -6.69 -3.19 11.55
C GLY A 149 -6.98 -4.10 10.35
N TYR A 150 -7.45 -3.49 9.27
CA TYR A 150 -7.83 -4.15 8.00
C TYR A 150 -6.76 -4.00 6.93
N GLY A 151 -6.71 -4.92 5.97
CA GLY A 151 -5.83 -4.82 4.81
C GLY A 151 -4.36 -5.01 5.17
N GLY A 152 -3.91 -6.26 5.31
CA GLY A 152 -2.57 -6.54 5.83
C GLY A 152 -1.47 -6.01 4.91
N ALA A 153 -1.64 -6.17 3.60
CA ALA A 153 -0.88 -5.39 2.62
C ALA A 153 -1.64 -4.14 2.19
N ILE A 154 -2.81 -4.32 1.58
CA ILE A 154 -3.55 -3.24 0.94
C ILE A 154 -4.86 -2.99 1.68
N TYR A 155 -5.04 -1.77 2.15
CA TYR A 155 -6.35 -1.27 2.54
C TYR A 155 -6.86 -0.31 1.47
N THR A 156 -8.12 -0.47 1.09
CA THR A 156 -8.83 0.50 0.27
C THR A 156 -10.24 0.72 0.78
N ASN A 157 -10.72 1.96 0.61
CA ASN A 157 -12.11 2.30 0.82
C ASN A 157 -12.51 3.51 -0.01
N SER A 158 -13.82 3.68 -0.21
CA SER A 158 -14.39 4.84 -0.87
C SER A 158 -15.65 5.34 -0.18
N ALA A 159 -15.88 6.66 -0.21
CA ALA A 159 -17.08 7.28 0.36
C ALA A 159 -18.30 7.33 -0.58
N THR A 160 -18.13 7.41 -1.92
CA THR A 160 -19.25 7.80 -2.82
C THR A 160 -19.45 6.99 -4.11
N ALA A 161 -18.46 6.23 -4.56
CA ALA A 161 -18.52 5.38 -5.76
C ALA A 161 -17.39 4.35 -5.70
N PRO A 162 -17.42 3.21 -6.43
CA PRO A 162 -16.29 2.30 -6.39
C PRO A 162 -15.02 3.01 -6.85
N TYR A 163 -14.04 3.10 -5.94
CA TYR A 163 -12.67 3.47 -6.28
C TYR A 163 -12.03 2.25 -6.94
N LEU A 164 -11.52 2.41 -8.16
CA LEU A 164 -11.05 1.27 -8.95
C LEU A 164 -9.60 0.95 -8.60
N ILE A 165 -9.28 -0.33 -8.41
CA ILE A 165 -7.90 -0.78 -8.32
C ILE A 165 -7.65 -1.83 -9.39
N ASP A 166 -6.69 -1.55 -10.26
CA ASP A 166 -6.25 -2.50 -11.28
C ASP A 166 -4.91 -3.09 -10.83
N ILE A 167 -4.92 -4.37 -10.48
CA ILE A 167 -3.73 -5.15 -10.18
C ILE A 167 -3.36 -5.98 -11.40
N SER A 168 -2.15 -5.82 -11.91
CA SER A 168 -1.73 -6.54 -13.11
C SER A 168 -0.36 -7.20 -12.99
N VAL A 169 -0.23 -8.33 -13.68
CA VAL A 169 1.08 -8.93 -14.00
C VAL A 169 1.17 -8.98 -15.52
N ASP A 170 1.95 -8.06 -16.08
CA ASP A 170 2.02 -7.87 -17.53
C ASP A 170 3.10 -8.73 -18.21
N ASP A 171 3.16 -8.66 -19.54
CA ASP A 171 4.12 -9.41 -20.36
C ASP A 171 5.58 -9.16 -19.97
N SER A 172 5.88 -7.97 -19.44
CA SER A 172 7.23 -7.57 -19.07
C SER A 172 7.72 -8.23 -17.77
N TYR A 173 6.81 -8.72 -16.93
CA TYR A 173 7.18 -9.39 -15.69
C TYR A 173 7.93 -10.69 -15.94
N SER A 174 9.23 -10.71 -15.66
CA SER A 174 10.11 -11.86 -15.94
C SER A 174 10.71 -12.50 -14.69
N GLN A 175 10.46 -11.93 -13.52
CA GLN A 175 10.94 -12.48 -12.25
C GLN A 175 10.25 -13.82 -11.94
N ASN A 176 10.98 -14.72 -11.26
CA ASN A 176 10.48 -16.04 -10.88
C ASN A 176 9.78 -16.81 -12.02
N GLY A 177 10.27 -16.65 -13.26
CA GLY A 177 9.68 -17.30 -14.43
C GLY A 177 8.29 -16.79 -14.82
N GLY A 178 7.91 -15.58 -14.40
CA GLY A 178 6.58 -15.00 -14.67
C GLY A 178 5.57 -15.20 -13.54
N VAL A 179 6.01 -15.68 -12.36
CA VAL A 179 5.14 -15.94 -11.20
C VAL A 179 5.36 -14.87 -10.14
N LEU A 180 4.38 -13.97 -9.97
CA LEU A 180 4.34 -12.99 -8.88
C LEU A 180 3.70 -13.64 -7.66
N VAL A 181 4.33 -13.50 -6.49
CA VAL A 181 3.87 -14.10 -5.24
C VAL A 181 3.72 -13.00 -4.19
N ASP A 182 2.51 -12.87 -3.67
CA ASP A 182 2.19 -12.08 -2.49
C ASP A 182 2.01 -13.05 -1.32
N GLU A 183 2.79 -12.92 -0.25
CA GLU A 183 2.78 -13.93 0.81
C GLU A 183 2.96 -13.35 2.22
N ASN A 184 2.36 -14.03 3.19
CA ASN A 184 2.51 -13.75 4.62
C ASN A 184 2.04 -12.34 5.02
N ASN A 185 1.16 -11.73 4.24
CA ASN A 185 0.51 -10.49 4.63
C ASN A 185 -0.57 -10.83 5.66
N SER A 186 -0.82 -10.00 6.66
CA SER A 186 -1.83 -10.32 7.68
C SER A 186 -2.51 -9.10 8.27
N ALA A 187 -3.80 -9.23 8.54
CA ALA A 187 -4.61 -8.20 9.17
C ALA A 187 -5.33 -8.80 10.38
N ALA A 188 -5.26 -8.13 11.53
CA ALA A 188 -5.87 -8.65 12.75
C ALA A 188 -7.34 -8.25 12.93
N GLY A 189 -7.81 -7.20 12.25
CA GLY A 189 -9.16 -6.66 12.41
C GLY A 189 -9.45 -6.21 13.84
N TYR A 190 -8.44 -5.62 14.49
CA TYR A 190 -8.41 -5.22 15.91
C TYR A 190 -8.50 -6.37 16.92
N GLY A 191 -8.25 -7.61 16.49
CA GLY A 191 -8.11 -8.78 17.35
C GLY A 191 -6.66 -9.08 17.74
N ASP A 192 -6.46 -10.17 18.48
CA ASP A 192 -5.12 -10.63 18.91
C ASP A 192 -4.39 -11.46 17.83
N GLY A 193 -4.91 -11.55 16.61
CA GLY A 193 -4.31 -12.32 15.53
C GLY A 193 -5.06 -12.23 14.20
N PRO A 194 -4.53 -12.87 13.14
CA PRO A 194 -5.06 -12.73 11.78
C PRO A 194 -6.55 -13.10 11.67
N SER A 195 -7.30 -12.28 10.92
CA SER A 195 -8.74 -12.45 10.71
C SER A 195 -9.07 -12.48 9.21
N THR A 196 -9.82 -13.49 8.77
CA THR A 196 -10.27 -13.57 7.37
C THR A 196 -11.15 -12.40 6.97
N ALA A 197 -11.95 -11.87 7.90
CA ALA A 197 -12.78 -10.69 7.68
C ALA A 197 -11.95 -9.40 7.58
N ALA A 198 -10.69 -9.44 8.05
CA ALA A 198 -9.80 -8.30 8.01
C ALA A 198 -9.08 -8.14 6.66
N GLY A 199 -8.98 -9.22 5.88
CA GLY A 199 -8.35 -9.21 4.56
C GLY A 199 -6.84 -9.02 4.67
N GLY A 200 -6.10 -10.07 4.99
CA GLY A 200 -4.68 -9.89 5.26
C GLY A 200 -3.81 -9.69 4.01
N PHE A 201 -4.21 -10.14 2.81
CA PHE A 201 -3.67 -9.52 1.59
C PHE A 201 -4.33 -8.16 1.36
N MET A 202 -5.66 -8.15 1.27
CA MET A 202 -6.39 -6.95 0.85
C MET A 202 -7.74 -6.81 1.53
N TYR A 203 -8.09 -5.58 1.90
CA TYR A 203 -9.45 -5.19 2.31
C TYR A 203 -10.03 -4.15 1.35
N LEU A 204 -11.24 -4.40 0.86
CA LEU A 204 -11.83 -3.74 -0.31
C LEU A 204 -12.85 -2.65 -0.02
N GLY A 205 -13.39 -2.53 1.20
CA GLY A 205 -14.41 -1.51 1.51
C GLY A 205 -15.53 -1.44 0.46
N LEU A 206 -15.74 -0.25 -0.11
CA LEU A 206 -16.62 0.02 -1.26
C LEU A 206 -15.89 0.13 -2.61
N SER A 207 -14.60 -0.19 -2.67
CA SER A 207 -13.77 -0.16 -3.87
C SER A 207 -13.94 -1.42 -4.71
N GLU A 208 -13.81 -1.30 -6.03
CA GLU A 208 -13.83 -2.45 -6.95
C GLU A 208 -12.42 -2.77 -7.43
N VAL A 209 -12.06 -4.05 -7.51
CA VAL A 209 -10.71 -4.48 -7.90
C VAL A 209 -10.74 -5.45 -9.06
N THR A 210 -9.85 -5.19 -10.03
CA THR A 210 -9.63 -6.07 -11.16
C THR A 210 -8.24 -6.68 -11.08
N PHE A 211 -8.14 -7.94 -11.52
CA PHE A 211 -6.88 -8.65 -11.67
C PHE A 211 -6.69 -8.96 -13.16
N ASP A 212 -5.67 -8.38 -13.79
CA ASP A 212 -5.33 -8.62 -15.19
C ASP A 212 -3.95 -9.30 -15.30
N ILE A 213 -3.97 -10.60 -15.60
CA ILE A 213 -2.79 -11.46 -15.62
C ILE A 213 -2.53 -11.87 -17.05
N ALA A 214 -1.42 -11.41 -17.62
CA ALA A 214 -1.06 -11.68 -19.01
C ALA A 214 -0.83 -13.18 -19.27
N ASP A 215 -0.95 -13.58 -20.54
CA ASP A 215 -0.81 -14.97 -20.96
C ASP A 215 0.56 -15.56 -20.53
N GLY A 216 0.51 -16.69 -19.84
CA GLY A 216 1.71 -17.37 -19.35
C GLY A 216 2.32 -16.74 -18.08
N LYS A 217 1.66 -15.77 -17.46
CA LYS A 217 1.99 -15.27 -16.12
C LYS A 217 1.12 -15.94 -15.04
N THR A 218 1.50 -15.74 -13.79
CA THR A 218 0.72 -16.22 -12.64
C THR A 218 0.85 -15.23 -11.50
N LEU A 219 -0.29 -14.87 -10.90
CA LEU A 219 -0.35 -14.20 -9.61
C LEU A 219 -0.75 -15.22 -8.55
N VAL A 220 0.03 -15.32 -7.48
CA VAL A 220 -0.23 -16.17 -6.33
C VAL A 220 -0.46 -15.26 -5.13
N ILE A 221 -1.64 -15.33 -4.53
CA ILE A 221 -1.97 -14.65 -3.28
C ILE A 221 -1.98 -15.70 -2.17
N GLY A 222 -0.99 -15.61 -1.31
CA GLY A 222 -0.70 -16.50 -0.21
C GLY A 222 0.13 -17.72 -0.55
N ASN A 223 0.64 -18.37 0.49
CA ASN A 223 1.25 -19.67 0.32
C ASN A 223 0.16 -20.73 0.10
N THR A 224 0.33 -21.54 -0.94
CA THR A 224 -0.54 -22.71 -1.23
C THR A 224 -0.68 -23.71 -0.06
N GLU A 225 0.22 -23.68 0.93
CA GLU A 225 0.18 -24.52 2.12
C GLU A 225 -0.66 -23.94 3.28
N ASN A 226 -1.07 -22.66 3.21
CA ASN A 226 -1.75 -21.97 4.31
C ASN A 226 -2.79 -20.95 3.81
N ASP A 227 -3.79 -21.43 3.06
CA ASP A 227 -4.99 -20.66 2.68
C ASP A 227 -5.81 -20.36 3.95
N GLY A 228 -5.93 -19.08 4.31
CA GLY A 228 -6.56 -18.67 5.57
C GLY A 228 -6.49 -17.16 5.80
N ALA A 229 -6.60 -16.77 7.07
CA ALA A 229 -6.69 -15.37 7.52
C ALA A 229 -5.46 -14.49 7.23
N VAL A 230 -4.35 -15.10 6.80
CA VAL A 230 -3.10 -14.40 6.49
C VAL A 230 -3.28 -13.72 5.12
N ASP A 231 -3.21 -14.39 3.99
CA ASP A 231 -3.29 -13.70 2.69
C ASP A 231 -4.73 -13.55 2.15
N SER A 232 -5.74 -13.41 3.02
CA SER A 232 -7.13 -13.33 2.59
C SER A 232 -7.49 -12.01 1.91
N ILE A 233 -8.49 -12.06 1.03
CA ILE A 233 -9.18 -10.87 0.51
C ILE A 233 -10.52 -10.74 1.25
N ALA A 234 -10.85 -9.54 1.71
CA ALA A 234 -12.11 -9.23 2.39
C ALA A 234 -12.69 -7.88 1.95
N GLY A 235 -13.94 -7.61 2.33
CA GLY A 235 -14.67 -6.41 1.94
C GLY A 235 -15.89 -6.73 1.10
N THR A 236 -16.57 -5.69 0.61
CA THR A 236 -17.88 -5.83 -0.07
C THR A 236 -17.89 -5.39 -1.52
N GLY A 237 -16.81 -4.79 -2.01
CA GLY A 237 -16.64 -4.42 -3.41
C GLY A 237 -15.96 -5.50 -4.25
#